data_AF-A0A2H0N4I7-F1
#
_entry.id   AF-A0A2H0N4I7-F1
#
_cell.length_a   1.000
_cell.length_b   1.000
_cell.length_c   1.000
_cell.angle_alpha   90.00
_cell.angle_beta   90.00
_cell.angle_gamma   90.00
#
_symmetry.space_group_name_H-M   'P 1'
#
loop_
_entity.id
_entity.type
_entity.pdbx_description
1 polymer ?
#
loop_
_entity_poly.entity_id
_entity_poly.type
_entity_poly.pdbx_seq_one_letter_code
_entity_poly.pdbx_strand_id
1 'polypeptide(L)'
;MEAKRITIFGDSITWGKADNEFGGWVNRLRCYCDEMYNYDVEIYNVGVSGDTTDDILQRFDGEATARNRKPQRFVFAIGINDSYYDNTEENPKVPIKRFEKNLQKIIAKAKNFSKNIVFIGATNVDESQMPRKGVKIWKNDRIQKYNEIIKKVCDENGIPFLELFGIIDHAELPDGLHPNAKGHEKMFQKIKGFLQKEKII
;
A
#
# COMPACT_ATOMS: atom_id res chain seq x y z
N MET A 1 16.07 18.06 16.31
CA MET A 1 16.31 16.65 15.95
C MET A 1 16.15 16.53 14.43
N GLU A 2 16.83 15.61 13.75
CA GLU A 2 16.61 15.44 12.29
C GLU A 2 15.18 14.96 12.02
N ALA A 3 14.55 15.52 10.98
CA ALA A 3 13.19 15.17 10.60
C ALA A 3 13.06 13.67 10.26
N LYS A 4 11.99 13.04 10.72
CA LYS A 4 11.68 11.63 10.41
C LYS A 4 11.22 11.52 8.97
N ARG A 5 11.77 10.57 8.21
CA ARG A 5 11.37 10.33 6.82
C ARG A 5 10.58 9.06 6.68
N ILE A 6 9.41 9.15 6.07
CA ILE A 6 8.52 8.01 5.86
C ILE A 6 8.29 7.87 4.37
N THR A 7 8.87 6.83 3.77
CA THR A 7 8.68 6.51 2.35
C THR A 7 7.58 5.47 2.23
N ILE A 8 6.55 5.81 1.46
CA ILE A 8 5.36 4.97 1.28
C ILE A 8 5.39 4.38 -0.14
N PHE A 9 5.69 3.09 -0.22
CA PHE A 9 5.66 2.30 -1.45
C PHE A 9 4.26 1.74 -1.68
N GLY A 10 3.82 1.74 -2.92
CA GLY A 10 2.56 1.11 -3.30
C GLY A 10 2.20 1.37 -4.75
N ASP A 11 0.91 1.25 -5.04
CA ASP A 11 0.36 1.33 -6.39
C ASP A 11 -0.47 2.59 -6.64
N SER A 12 -1.47 2.51 -7.51
CA SER A 12 -2.39 3.60 -7.84
C SER A 12 -3.26 4.05 -6.67
N ILE A 13 -3.55 3.18 -5.70
CA ILE A 13 -4.30 3.54 -4.50
C ILE A 13 -3.42 4.41 -3.60
N THR A 14 -2.15 4.02 -3.42
CA THR A 14 -1.15 4.84 -2.71
C THR A 14 -0.90 6.17 -3.41
N TRP A 15 -0.87 6.19 -4.75
CA TRP A 15 -0.79 7.42 -5.54
C TRP A 15 -1.97 8.38 -5.30
N GLY A 16 -3.14 7.86 -4.89
CA GLY A 16 -4.35 8.67 -4.65
C GLY A 16 -5.29 8.74 -5.85
N LYS A 17 -5.25 7.74 -6.75
CA LYS A 17 -6.13 7.69 -7.91
C LYS A 17 -7.61 7.69 -7.50
N ALA A 18 -8.43 8.37 -8.31
CA ALA A 18 -9.87 8.61 -8.12
C ALA A 18 -10.26 9.55 -6.97
N ASP A 19 -9.29 10.13 -6.27
CA ASP A 19 -9.52 11.26 -5.37
C ASP A 19 -9.03 12.57 -6.00
N ASN A 20 -9.94 13.24 -6.68
CA ASN A 20 -9.68 14.53 -7.33
C ASN A 20 -9.75 15.72 -6.36
N GLU A 21 -10.15 15.51 -5.10
CA GLU A 21 -10.35 16.57 -4.12
C GLU A 21 -9.09 16.78 -3.27
N PHE A 22 -8.55 15.69 -2.73
CA PHE A 22 -7.45 15.74 -1.76
C PHE A 22 -6.25 14.86 -2.14
N GLY A 23 -6.24 14.21 -3.30
CA GLY A 23 -5.08 13.48 -3.81
C GLY A 23 -4.72 12.21 -3.01
N GLY A 24 -5.68 11.59 -2.34
CA GLY A 24 -5.54 10.30 -1.69
C GLY A 24 -5.14 10.32 -0.21
N TRP A 25 -5.11 9.13 0.40
CA TRP A 25 -4.83 8.97 1.83
C TRP A 25 -3.41 9.41 2.22
N VAL A 26 -2.43 9.24 1.32
CA VAL A 26 -1.04 9.65 1.58
C VAL A 26 -0.92 11.17 1.64
N ASN A 27 -1.63 11.91 0.77
CA ASN A 27 -1.60 13.36 0.79
C ASN A 27 -2.27 13.93 2.05
N ARG A 28 -3.38 13.32 2.50
CA ARG A 28 -3.98 13.64 3.81
C ARG A 28 -3.00 13.39 4.96
N LEU A 29 -2.31 12.25 4.93
CA LEU A 29 -1.30 11.92 5.93
C LEU A 29 -0.15 12.92 5.95
N ARG A 30 0.33 13.36 4.78
CA ARG A 30 1.34 14.43 4.67
C ARG A 30 0.84 15.70 5.35
N CYS A 31 -0.33 16.21 4.96
CA CYS A 31 -0.86 17.45 5.51
C CYS A 31 -1.03 17.37 7.04
N TYR A 32 -1.55 16.24 7.53
CA TYR A 32 -1.66 15.98 8.96
C TYR A 32 -0.31 16.00 9.66
N CYS A 33 0.72 15.36 9.08
CA CYS A 33 2.04 15.32 9.69
C CYS A 33 2.74 16.68 9.67
N ASP A 34 2.60 17.43 8.58
CA ASP A 34 3.15 18.78 8.45
C ASP A 34 2.60 19.69 9.56
N GLU A 35 1.28 19.65 9.78
CA GLU A 35 0.59 20.42 10.82
C GLU A 35 0.94 19.95 12.24
N MET A 36 0.80 18.65 12.52
CA MET A 36 0.93 18.12 13.88
C MET A 36 2.35 18.01 14.39
N TYR A 37 3.33 17.87 13.49
CA TYR A 37 4.73 17.72 13.85
C TYR A 37 5.59 18.89 13.36
N ASN A 38 4.98 20.01 12.98
CA ASN A 38 5.69 21.22 12.55
C ASN A 38 6.81 20.92 11.53
N TYR A 39 6.47 20.13 10.51
CA TYR A 39 7.38 19.67 9.45
C TYR A 39 8.52 18.72 9.88
N ASP A 40 8.55 18.22 11.11
CA ASP A 40 9.55 17.24 11.58
C ASP A 40 9.26 15.80 11.11
N VAL A 41 8.19 15.57 10.34
CA VAL A 41 7.83 14.28 9.75
C VAL A 41 7.55 14.44 8.25
N GLU A 42 8.54 14.10 7.43
CA GLU A 42 8.47 14.18 5.97
C GLU A 42 7.85 12.90 5.38
N ILE A 43 6.67 13.04 4.75
CA ILE A 43 5.99 11.94 4.04
C ILE A 43 6.36 11.96 2.55
N TYR A 44 6.92 10.86 2.06
CA TYR A 44 7.20 10.66 0.63
C TYR A 44 6.26 9.62 0.03
N ASN A 45 5.33 10.09 -0.81
CA ASN A 45 4.53 9.21 -1.67
C ASN A 45 5.38 8.72 -2.85
N VAL A 46 5.58 7.40 -2.93
CA VAL A 46 6.21 6.76 -4.09
C VAL A 46 5.30 5.65 -4.66
N GLY A 47 3.99 5.88 -4.64
CA GLY A 47 3.00 5.04 -5.31
C GLY A 47 3.06 5.18 -6.83
N VAL A 48 3.04 4.07 -7.56
CA VAL A 48 3.07 4.06 -9.04
C VAL A 48 1.91 3.22 -9.58
N SER A 49 1.11 3.81 -10.47
CA SER A 49 -0.12 3.17 -10.94
C SER A 49 0.15 1.84 -11.67
N GLY A 50 -0.42 0.75 -11.13
CA GLY A 50 -0.32 -0.58 -11.73
C GLY A 50 0.82 -1.44 -11.21
N ASP A 51 1.65 -0.90 -10.31
CA ASP A 51 2.75 -1.63 -9.69
C ASP A 51 2.28 -2.88 -8.97
N THR A 52 3.12 -3.90 -9.07
CA THR A 52 3.09 -5.15 -8.34
C THR A 52 4.30 -5.25 -7.41
N THR A 53 4.39 -6.32 -6.63
CA THR A 53 5.61 -6.59 -5.83
C THR A 53 6.87 -6.80 -6.67
N ASP A 54 6.76 -7.24 -7.93
CA ASP A 54 7.89 -7.32 -8.85
C ASP A 54 8.46 -5.93 -9.16
N ASP A 55 7.58 -4.96 -9.39
CA ASP A 55 7.95 -3.58 -9.72
C ASP A 55 8.58 -2.88 -8.51
N ILE A 56 8.04 -3.09 -7.30
CA ILE A 56 8.65 -2.60 -6.06
C ILE A 56 10.08 -3.13 -5.92
N LEU A 57 10.32 -4.43 -6.15
CA LEU A 57 11.67 -4.99 -6.06
C LEU A 57 12.67 -4.34 -7.02
N GLN A 58 12.20 -3.95 -8.20
CA GLN A 58 13.05 -3.30 -9.20
C GLN A 58 13.44 -1.89 -8.78
N ARG A 59 12.52 -1.10 -8.21
CA ARG A 59 12.75 0.32 -7.89
C ARG A 59 13.13 0.62 -6.44
N PHE A 60 12.98 -0.35 -5.53
CA PHE A 60 13.13 -0.15 -4.10
C PHE A 60 14.46 0.53 -3.72
N ASP A 61 15.59 -0.03 -4.17
CA ASP A 61 16.90 0.47 -3.74
C ASP A 61 17.13 1.92 -4.17
N GLY A 62 16.74 2.27 -5.40
CA GLY A 62 16.90 3.63 -5.93
C GLY A 62 16.08 4.64 -5.13
N GLU A 63 14.81 4.34 -4.86
CA GLU A 63 13.93 5.25 -4.13
C GLU A 63 14.23 5.34 -2.63
N ALA A 64 14.60 4.21 -2.02
CA ALA A 64 15.03 4.15 -0.62
C ALA A 64 16.33 4.94 -0.43
N THR A 65 17.30 4.79 -1.34
CA THR A 65 18.59 5.49 -1.30
C THR A 65 18.42 6.99 -1.51
N ALA A 66 17.61 7.41 -2.50
CA ALA A 66 17.34 8.83 -2.77
C ALA A 66 16.75 9.58 -1.56
N ARG A 67 16.16 8.85 -0.60
CA ARG A 67 15.51 9.39 0.61
C ARG A 67 16.21 8.96 1.91
N ASN A 68 17.38 8.33 1.83
CA ASN A 68 18.10 7.73 2.97
C ASN A 68 18.73 8.80 3.89
N ARG A 69 17.89 9.46 4.69
CA ARG A 69 18.29 10.18 5.91
C ARG A 69 17.60 9.55 7.11
N LYS A 70 18.28 9.55 8.26
CA LYS A 70 17.76 8.95 9.48
C LYS A 70 16.92 9.98 10.27
N PRO A 71 15.88 9.54 10.99
CA PRO A 71 15.33 8.18 11.01
C PRO A 71 14.44 7.91 9.79
N GLN A 72 14.79 6.88 9.01
CA GLN A 72 14.00 6.42 7.86
C GLN A 72 12.96 5.38 8.30
N ARG A 73 11.78 5.38 7.71
CA ARG A 73 10.69 4.44 7.98
C ARG A 73 10.02 4.06 6.67
N PHE A 74 9.49 2.85 6.58
CA PHE A 74 8.83 2.36 5.38
C PHE A 74 7.42 1.91 5.66
N VAL A 75 6.53 2.29 4.75
CA VAL A 75 5.16 1.80 4.69
C VAL A 75 4.98 1.15 3.32
N PHE A 76 4.51 -0.09 3.28
CA PHE A 76 4.22 -0.81 2.05
C PHE A 76 2.72 -1.05 1.93
N ALA A 77 2.08 -0.50 0.91
CA ALA A 77 0.67 -0.69 0.57
C ALA A 77 0.58 -1.22 -0.87
N ILE A 78 0.80 -2.53 -1.03
CA ILE A 78 0.97 -3.21 -2.32
C ILE A 78 0.32 -4.60 -2.27
N GLY A 79 -0.11 -5.10 -3.44
CA GLY A 79 -0.61 -6.47 -3.59
C GLY A 79 -1.91 -6.57 -4.38
N ILE A 80 -2.66 -5.46 -4.52
CA ILE A 80 -3.92 -5.51 -5.26
C ILE A 80 -3.69 -5.84 -6.73
N ASN A 81 -2.65 -5.28 -7.37
CA ASN A 81 -2.33 -5.59 -8.77
C ASN A 81 -1.69 -6.97 -8.94
N ASP A 82 -1.06 -7.53 -7.90
CA ASP A 82 -0.54 -8.90 -7.93
C ASP A 82 -1.70 -9.92 -8.05
N SER A 83 -2.86 -9.60 -7.46
CA SER A 83 -4.02 -10.49 -7.32
C SER A 83 -4.92 -10.62 -8.56
N TYR A 84 -4.91 -9.62 -9.46
CA TYR A 84 -5.76 -9.65 -10.65
C TYR A 84 -5.31 -10.75 -11.60
N TYR A 85 -6.22 -11.21 -12.45
CA TYR A 85 -5.90 -12.11 -13.55
C TYR A 85 -6.53 -11.61 -14.84
N ASP A 86 -5.98 -12.05 -15.97
CA ASP A 86 -6.52 -11.83 -17.30
C ASP A 86 -6.97 -13.18 -17.86
N ASN A 87 -8.19 -13.27 -18.40
CA ASN A 87 -8.85 -14.47 -18.95
C ASN A 87 -9.16 -15.60 -17.95
N THR A 88 -8.16 -16.13 -17.24
CA THR A 88 -8.31 -17.34 -16.40
C THR A 88 -7.85 -17.10 -14.97
N GLU A 89 -8.64 -17.53 -13.97
CA GLU A 89 -8.31 -17.39 -12.54
C GLU A 89 -7.00 -18.06 -12.11
N GLU A 90 -6.58 -19.09 -12.86
CA GLU A 90 -5.35 -19.83 -12.62
C GLU A 90 -4.08 -19.02 -12.92
N ASN A 91 -4.21 -17.87 -13.60
CA ASN A 91 -3.08 -17.04 -14.02
C ASN A 91 -3.15 -15.63 -13.41
N PRO A 92 -2.90 -15.48 -12.08
CA PRO A 92 -2.71 -14.15 -11.50
C PRO A 92 -1.57 -13.40 -12.18
N LYS A 93 -1.63 -12.08 -12.11
CA LYS A 93 -0.56 -11.19 -12.53
C LYS A 93 0.77 -11.53 -11.86
N VAL A 94 0.75 -11.82 -10.56
CA VAL A 94 1.91 -12.36 -9.83
C VAL A 94 1.47 -13.62 -9.07
N PRO A 95 1.95 -14.83 -9.43
CA PRO A 95 1.63 -16.06 -8.72
C PRO A 95 1.95 -16.01 -7.23
N ILE A 96 1.09 -16.59 -6.39
CA ILE A 96 1.20 -16.60 -4.91
C ILE A 96 2.61 -16.93 -4.40
N LYS A 97 3.25 -17.99 -4.93
CA LYS A 97 4.63 -18.37 -4.52
C LYS A 97 5.66 -17.28 -4.83
N ARG A 98 5.49 -16.58 -5.95
CA ARG A 98 6.35 -15.46 -6.36
C ARG A 98 6.05 -14.23 -5.50
N PHE A 99 4.78 -13.93 -5.27
CA PHE A 99 4.33 -12.84 -4.40
C PHE A 99 4.92 -12.96 -2.99
N GLU A 100 4.78 -14.13 -2.35
CA GLU A 100 5.36 -14.41 -1.03
C GLU A 100 6.89 -14.23 -1.03
N LYS A 101 7.58 -14.79 -2.04
CA LYS A 101 9.03 -14.64 -2.20
C LYS A 101 9.42 -13.17 -2.41
N ASN A 102 8.61 -12.39 -3.10
CA ASN A 102 8.85 -10.98 -3.34
C ASN A 102 8.72 -10.18 -2.04
N LEU A 103 7.69 -10.42 -1.24
CA LEU A 103 7.51 -9.79 0.07
C LEU A 103 8.72 -10.05 0.99
N GLN A 104 9.19 -11.30 1.07
CA GLN A 104 10.38 -11.65 1.85
C GLN A 104 11.62 -10.87 1.37
N LYS A 105 11.82 -10.74 0.06
CA LYS A 105 12.93 -9.95 -0.51
C LYS A 105 12.77 -8.45 -0.24
N ILE A 106 11.57 -7.89 -0.37
CA ILE A 106 11.28 -6.48 -0.07
C ILE A 106 11.63 -6.19 1.39
N ILE A 107 11.18 -7.05 2.31
CA ILE A 107 11.49 -6.91 3.74
C ILE A 107 12.99 -7.01 3.99
N ALA A 108 13.68 -7.99 3.41
CA ALA A 108 15.12 -8.15 3.55
C ALA A 108 15.88 -6.90 3.07
N LYS A 109 15.48 -6.34 1.91
CA LYS A 109 16.03 -5.08 1.41
C LYS A 109 15.73 -3.92 2.35
N ALA A 110 14.49 -3.76 2.81
CA ALA A 110 14.10 -2.68 3.70
C ALA A 110 14.80 -2.71 5.05
N LYS A 111 15.05 -3.91 5.60
CA LYS A 111 15.78 -4.11 6.87
C LYS A 111 17.23 -3.61 6.80
N ASN A 112 17.83 -3.50 5.61
CA ASN A 112 19.15 -2.87 5.44
C ASN A 112 19.13 -1.35 5.67
N PHE A 113 17.96 -0.72 5.58
CA PHE A 113 17.78 0.73 5.70
C PHE A 113 17.09 1.12 7.02
N SER A 114 16.14 0.33 7.50
CA SER A 114 15.38 0.68 8.71
C SER A 114 14.81 -0.55 9.42
N LYS A 115 14.64 -0.43 10.74
CA LYS A 115 13.87 -1.37 11.55
C LYS A 115 12.38 -1.01 11.61
N ASN A 116 12.00 0.20 11.24
CA ASN A 116 10.62 0.70 11.28
C ASN A 116 9.98 0.46 9.92
N ILE A 117 9.36 -0.71 9.76
CA ILE A 117 8.69 -1.16 8.55
C ILE A 117 7.28 -1.59 8.94
N VAL A 118 6.27 -1.20 8.16
CA VAL A 118 4.90 -1.68 8.30
C VAL A 118 4.28 -1.97 6.94
N PHE A 119 3.28 -2.85 6.92
CA PHE A 119 2.48 -3.17 5.74
C PHE A 119 1.01 -2.80 5.93
N ILE A 120 0.36 -2.45 4.83
CA ILE A 120 -1.05 -2.13 4.74
C ILE A 120 -1.65 -3.08 3.70
N GLY A 121 -2.70 -3.81 4.08
CA GLY A 121 -3.43 -4.72 3.20
C GLY A 121 -4.22 -3.98 2.13
N ALA A 122 -4.49 -4.67 1.02
CA ALA A 122 -5.33 -4.16 -0.05
C ALA A 122 -6.81 -4.06 0.40
N THR A 123 -7.53 -3.09 -0.14
CA THR A 123 -8.97 -2.92 0.09
C THR A 123 -9.79 -3.89 -0.78
N ASN A 124 -11.08 -4.05 -0.45
CA ASN A 124 -12.04 -4.74 -1.31
C ASN A 124 -12.32 -3.97 -2.61
N VAL A 125 -12.88 -4.68 -3.60
CA VAL A 125 -13.35 -4.15 -4.89
C VAL A 125 -14.85 -4.34 -5.06
N ASP A 126 -15.45 -3.60 -6.00
CA ASP A 126 -16.79 -3.88 -6.49
C ASP A 126 -16.69 -4.83 -7.69
N GLU A 127 -16.90 -6.12 -7.43
CA GLU A 127 -16.80 -7.17 -8.45
C GLU A 127 -17.82 -6.99 -9.59
N SER A 128 -18.94 -6.29 -9.35
CA SER A 128 -19.95 -6.04 -10.39
C SER A 128 -19.44 -5.13 -11.52
N GLN A 129 -18.34 -4.42 -11.29
CA GLN A 129 -17.67 -3.56 -12.27
C GLN A 129 -16.47 -4.22 -12.95
N MET A 130 -16.30 -5.54 -12.79
CA MET A 130 -15.27 -6.32 -13.46
C MET A 130 -15.84 -7.02 -14.72
N PRO A 131 -15.04 -7.24 -15.79
CA PRO A 131 -13.64 -6.91 -15.95
C PRO A 131 -13.41 -5.42 -16.16
N ARG A 132 -12.39 -4.88 -15.50
CA ARG A 132 -11.99 -3.50 -15.70
C ARG A 132 -11.13 -3.36 -16.95
N LYS A 133 -11.39 -2.30 -17.73
CA LYS A 133 -10.73 -2.07 -19.03
C LYS A 133 -10.84 -3.27 -19.98
N GLY A 134 -11.91 -4.06 -19.83
CA GLY A 134 -12.22 -5.20 -20.69
C GLY A 134 -11.39 -6.47 -20.47
N VAL A 135 -10.37 -6.46 -19.61
CA VAL A 135 -9.47 -7.62 -19.44
C VAL A 135 -9.11 -7.95 -17.99
N LYS A 136 -8.93 -6.96 -17.12
CA LYS A 136 -8.41 -7.19 -15.77
C LYS A 136 -9.52 -7.50 -14.80
N ILE A 137 -9.45 -8.65 -14.12
CA ILE A 137 -10.45 -9.06 -13.15
C ILE A 137 -9.82 -9.14 -11.76
N TRP A 138 -10.39 -8.37 -10.83
CA TRP A 138 -10.15 -8.52 -9.41
C TRP A 138 -11.31 -9.26 -8.77
N LYS A 139 -10.99 -10.18 -7.86
CA LYS A 139 -11.98 -10.85 -7.00
C LYS A 139 -11.58 -10.66 -5.54
N ASN A 140 -12.57 -10.41 -4.71
CA ASN A 140 -12.44 -10.15 -3.28
C ASN A 140 -11.87 -11.37 -2.54
N ASP A 141 -12.27 -12.59 -2.88
CA ASP A 141 -11.72 -13.82 -2.29
C ASP A 141 -10.21 -13.96 -2.59
N ARG A 142 -9.78 -13.56 -3.79
CA ARG A 142 -8.36 -13.55 -4.19
C ARG A 142 -7.60 -12.45 -3.48
N ILE A 143 -8.13 -11.24 -3.45
CA ILE A 143 -7.49 -10.12 -2.73
C ILE A 143 -7.26 -10.52 -1.27
N GLN A 144 -8.27 -11.15 -0.63
CA GLN A 144 -8.15 -11.62 0.74
C GLN A 144 -7.06 -12.69 0.89
N LYS A 145 -6.96 -13.66 -0.03
CA LYS A 145 -5.84 -14.65 -0.06
C LYS A 145 -4.46 -13.96 -0.14
N TYR A 146 -4.34 -12.88 -0.93
CA TYR A 146 -3.09 -12.11 -1.01
C TYR A 146 -2.83 -11.32 0.28
N ASN A 147 -3.84 -10.72 0.90
CA ASN A 147 -3.70 -10.06 2.20
C ASN A 147 -3.27 -11.04 3.30
N GLU A 148 -3.81 -12.26 3.31
CA GLU A 148 -3.42 -13.32 4.24
C GLU A 148 -1.93 -13.68 4.09
N ILE A 149 -1.41 -13.70 2.86
CA ILE A 149 0.03 -13.93 2.61
C ILE A 149 0.86 -12.75 3.11
N ILE A 150 0.44 -11.49 2.87
CA ILE A 150 1.12 -10.31 3.41
C ILE A 150 1.19 -10.41 4.93
N LYS A 151 0.06 -10.67 5.57
CA LYS A 151 -0.04 -10.82 7.02
C LYS A 151 0.88 -11.92 7.54
N LYS A 152 0.83 -13.11 6.93
CA LYS A 152 1.70 -14.24 7.28
C LYS A 152 3.18 -13.86 7.23
N VAL A 153 3.62 -13.28 6.11
CA VAL A 153 5.03 -12.88 5.92
C VAL A 153 5.44 -11.78 6.91
N CYS A 154 4.52 -10.86 7.23
CA CYS A 154 4.73 -9.83 8.25
C CYS A 154 4.89 -10.44 9.65
N ASP A 155 4.00 -11.36 10.03
CA ASP A 155 4.05 -12.07 11.32
C ASP A 155 5.37 -12.84 11.49
N GLU A 156 5.80 -13.57 10.44
CA GLU A 156 7.09 -14.29 10.41
C GLU A 156 8.31 -13.37 10.60
N ASN A 157 8.18 -12.09 10.23
CA ASN A 157 9.26 -11.11 10.27
C ASN A 157 9.17 -10.13 11.45
N GLY A 158 8.14 -10.24 12.29
CA GLY A 158 7.86 -9.29 13.38
C GLY A 158 7.50 -7.89 12.89
N ILE A 159 6.84 -7.79 11.74
CA ILE A 159 6.47 -6.52 11.09
C ILE A 159 4.98 -6.26 11.31
N PRO A 160 4.58 -5.06 11.77
CA PRO A 160 3.16 -4.73 11.88
C PRO A 160 2.43 -4.71 10.53
N PHE A 161 1.23 -5.28 10.51
CA PHE A 161 0.32 -5.31 9.37
C PHE A 161 -1.03 -4.68 9.74
N LEU A 162 -1.57 -3.84 8.85
CA LEU A 162 -2.90 -3.26 8.97
C LEU A 162 -3.84 -3.86 7.92
N GLU A 163 -4.91 -4.51 8.37
CA GLU A 163 -5.99 -4.96 7.50
C GLU A 163 -6.92 -3.78 7.13
N LEU A 164 -7.21 -3.64 5.84
CA LEU A 164 -8.15 -2.65 5.30
C LEU A 164 -9.25 -3.27 4.44
N PHE A 165 -9.26 -4.59 4.24
CA PHE A 165 -10.30 -5.25 3.50
C PHE A 165 -11.68 -5.02 4.14
N GLY A 166 -12.67 -4.68 3.32
CA GLY A 166 -14.06 -4.46 3.75
C GLY A 166 -14.37 -3.08 4.34
N ILE A 167 -13.41 -2.14 4.39
CA ILE A 167 -13.68 -0.79 4.91
C ILE A 167 -14.30 0.15 3.88
N ILE A 168 -14.21 -0.20 2.58
CA ILE A 168 -14.64 0.66 1.48
C ILE A 168 -16.00 0.18 0.97
N ASP A 169 -16.96 1.09 0.87
CA ASP A 169 -18.28 0.79 0.32
C ASP A 169 -18.22 0.79 -1.22
N HIS A 170 -19.09 0.03 -1.89
CA HIS A 170 -19.11 0.02 -3.37
C HIS A 170 -19.35 1.41 -3.97
N ALA A 171 -20.19 2.24 -3.33
CA ALA A 171 -20.43 3.62 -3.75
C ALA A 171 -19.18 4.52 -3.66
N GLU A 172 -18.15 4.08 -2.95
CA GLU A 172 -16.86 4.77 -2.82
C GLU A 172 -15.83 4.30 -3.86
N LEU A 173 -16.20 3.36 -4.73
CA LEU A 173 -15.39 2.80 -5.81
C LEU A 173 -15.96 3.18 -7.18
N PRO A 174 -15.78 4.43 -7.66
CA PRO A 174 -16.38 4.92 -8.90
C PRO A 174 -15.97 4.13 -10.15
N ASP A 175 -14.86 3.40 -10.10
CA ASP A 175 -14.39 2.52 -11.18
C ASP A 175 -14.24 1.05 -10.75
N GLY A 176 -14.89 0.71 -9.62
CA GLY A 176 -14.87 -0.61 -9.01
C GLY A 176 -13.59 -1.00 -8.28
N LEU A 177 -12.51 -0.19 -8.34
CA LEU A 177 -11.21 -0.52 -7.73
C LEU A 177 -10.62 0.60 -6.88
N HIS A 178 -10.64 1.85 -7.36
CA HIS A 178 -10.00 2.95 -6.67
C HIS A 178 -10.99 3.67 -5.75
N PRO A 179 -10.66 3.85 -4.46
CA PRO A 179 -11.45 4.68 -3.57
C PRO A 179 -11.54 6.13 -4.07
N ASN A 180 -12.70 6.76 -3.92
CA ASN A 180 -12.87 8.20 -4.10
C ASN A 180 -12.41 8.98 -2.85
N ALA A 181 -12.64 10.30 -2.81
CA ALA A 181 -12.26 11.14 -1.67
C ALA A 181 -12.77 10.63 -0.32
N LYS A 182 -14.00 10.11 -0.26
CA LYS A 182 -14.59 9.55 0.96
C LYS A 182 -13.92 8.22 1.37
N GLY A 183 -13.65 7.35 0.40
CA GLY A 183 -12.93 6.10 0.66
C GLY A 183 -11.48 6.34 1.12
N HIS A 184 -10.76 7.27 0.48
CA HIS A 184 -9.42 7.68 0.90
C HIS A 184 -9.40 8.34 2.28
N GLU A 185 -10.45 9.07 2.67
CA GLU A 185 -10.59 9.59 4.03
C GLU A 185 -10.71 8.46 5.07
N LYS A 186 -11.55 7.44 4.81
CA LYS A 186 -11.65 6.26 5.68
C LYS A 186 -10.30 5.55 5.84
N MET A 187 -9.59 5.35 4.72
CA MET A 187 -8.24 4.78 4.72
C MET A 187 -7.29 5.62 5.57
N PHE A 188 -7.25 6.93 5.34
CA PHE A 188 -6.39 7.85 6.09
C PHE A 188 -6.62 7.74 7.60
N GLN A 189 -7.87 7.75 8.08
CA GLN A 189 -8.16 7.67 9.52
C GLN A 189 -7.65 6.36 10.14
N LYS A 190 -7.87 5.22 9.47
CA LYS A 190 -7.38 3.90 9.93
C LYS A 190 -5.86 3.83 9.92
N ILE A 191 -5.24 4.25 8.82
CA ILE A 191 -3.78 4.22 8.63
C ILE A 191 -3.11 5.15 9.64
N LYS A 192 -3.57 6.40 9.78
CA LYS A 192 -3.04 7.35 10.77
C LYS A 192 -3.03 6.75 12.18
N GLY A 193 -4.17 6.22 12.64
CA GLY A 193 -4.26 5.61 13.97
C GLY A 193 -3.31 4.43 14.16
N PHE A 194 -3.16 3.59 13.13
CA PHE A 194 -2.18 2.51 13.13
C PHE A 194 -0.74 3.01 13.17
N LEU A 195 -0.36 3.99 12.34
CA LEU A 195 1.00 4.54 12.32
C LEU A 195 1.37 5.22 13.64
N GLN A 196 0.41 5.87 14.32
CA GLN A 196 0.62 6.42 15.67
C GLN A 196 0.87 5.30 16.70
N LYS A 197 0.03 4.26 16.68
CA LYS A 197 0.14 3.12 17.59
C LYS A 197 1.49 2.41 17.45
N GLU A 198 1.93 2.18 16.22
CA GLU A 198 3.21 1.52 15.91
C GLU A 198 4.40 2.49 15.94
N LYS A 199 4.18 3.74 16.39
CA LYS A 199 5.18 4.81 16.53
C LYS A 199 5.94 5.09 15.23
N ILE A 200 5.28 4.92 14.08
CA ILE A 200 5.77 5.25 12.74
C ILE A 200 5.62 6.74 12.42
N ILE A 201 4.63 7.43 12.99
CA ILE A 201 4.55 8.90 13.02
C ILE A 201 4.69 9.39 14.46
#